data_AF-A0A538MP36-F1
#
_entry.id   AF-A0A538MP36-F1
#
_cell.length_a   1.000
_cell.length_b   1.000
_cell.length_c   1.000
_cell.angle_alpha   90.00
_cell.angle_beta   90.00
_cell.angle_gamma   90.00
#
_symmetry.space_group_name_H-M   'P 1'
#
loop_
_entity.id
_entity.type
_entity.pdbx_description
1 polymer ?
#
loop_
_entity_poly.entity_id
_entity_poly.type
_entity_poly.pdbx_seq_one_letter_code
_entity_poly.pdbx_strand_id
1 'polypeptide(L)'
;MKVQRTFAATAAGLTFLLAGIALGTAAASPIKWVPVQLGTHQFGRLRAPDAVVAHAGPAEVAFNKRGACGCLDGPQGPMLFDVAPNGSIWLFDVLNHRLLVWQHGRPARPARALALPKLDVRDFAVGRDGTVYLHAVYADPPAGDSGATLWALAPSGKVRWRAQALMGSALRIGSNGVLYSVGARKQDPGAWTPLTTPAGRPLSLAAQRRGTMTFQPLASGVHLVASRLGAHEVHFALVDRSRKVVRAWRVLSKTPLALAQRTLTPALVGGDLVVELDVSRQVRSTLRSEHVVMRLSPTGMRKRFSLDAKTVWGDNGDQPVAALRIGSDGRLYQLRTNPKTGASIARYSLGAA
;
A
#
# COMPACT_ATOMS: atom_id res chain seq x y z
N MET A 1 38.99 0.58 28.40
CA MET A 1 37.73 -0.18 28.47
C MET A 1 37.05 -0.18 27.11
N LYS A 2 37.00 -1.34 26.44
CA LYS A 2 36.33 -1.55 25.16
C LYS A 2 34.83 -1.69 25.42
N VAL A 3 34.02 -0.73 24.98
CA VAL A 3 32.56 -0.87 24.98
C VAL A 3 32.17 -1.54 23.66
N GLN A 4 31.89 -2.84 23.73
CA GLN A 4 31.26 -3.59 22.64
C GLN A 4 29.88 -2.99 22.39
N ARG A 5 29.69 -2.38 21.22
CA ARG A 5 28.36 -2.01 20.73
C ARG A 5 27.70 -3.25 20.18
N THR A 6 26.77 -3.80 20.96
CA THR A 6 25.86 -4.85 20.55
C THR A 6 24.98 -4.31 19.42
N PHE A 7 25.24 -4.71 18.18
CA PHE A 7 24.29 -4.53 17.09
C PHE A 7 23.10 -5.46 17.37
N ALA A 8 22.00 -4.89 17.85
CA ALA A 8 20.73 -5.57 17.87
C ALA A 8 20.33 -5.85 16.41
N ALA A 9 20.50 -7.10 15.99
CA ALA A 9 19.90 -7.61 14.77
C ALA A 9 18.38 -7.46 14.93
N THR A 10 17.78 -6.53 14.19
CA THR A 10 16.33 -6.44 14.06
C THR A 10 15.89 -7.70 13.34
N ALA A 11 15.52 -8.72 14.11
CA ALA A 11 14.79 -9.87 13.62
C ALA A 11 13.50 -9.32 13.00
N ALA A 12 13.42 -9.33 11.67
CA ALA A 12 12.18 -9.08 10.97
C ALA A 12 11.15 -10.07 11.52
N GLY A 13 10.18 -9.54 12.28
CA GLY A 13 9.17 -10.32 12.96
C GLY A 13 8.53 -11.30 11.99
N LEU A 14 8.65 -12.59 12.32
CA LEU A 14 8.02 -13.67 11.60
C LEU A 14 6.51 -13.60 11.87
N THR A 15 5.77 -12.80 11.10
CA THR A 15 4.31 -12.87 11.16
C THR A 15 3.87 -14.12 10.38
N PHE A 16 3.53 -15.18 11.10
CA PHE A 16 2.78 -16.29 10.54
C PHE A 16 1.30 -15.91 10.54
N LEU A 17 0.80 -15.40 9.41
CA LEU A 17 -0.62 -15.47 9.12
C LEU A 17 -0.91 -16.88 8.62
N LEU A 18 -1.16 -17.79 9.57
CA LEU A 18 -1.82 -19.06 9.31
C LEU A 18 -3.31 -18.77 9.06
N ALA A 19 -3.62 -18.28 7.86
CA ALA A 19 -4.96 -18.49 7.32
C ALA A 19 -5.02 -19.95 6.83
N GLY A 20 -5.17 -20.88 7.78
CA GLY A 20 -5.53 -22.24 7.44
C GLY A 20 -6.83 -22.18 6.64
N ILE A 21 -6.80 -22.60 5.38
CA ILE A 21 -8.03 -22.84 4.65
C ILE A 21 -8.64 -24.08 5.31
N ALA A 22 -9.48 -23.89 6.33
CA ALA A 22 -10.34 -24.95 6.84
C ALA A 22 -11.38 -25.25 5.74
N LEU A 23 -10.98 -26.06 4.76
CA LEU A 23 -11.87 -26.63 3.77
C LEU A 23 -12.71 -27.68 4.49
N GLY A 24 -13.99 -27.37 4.70
CA GLY A 24 -14.96 -28.35 5.18
C GLY A 24 -14.94 -29.60 4.30
N THR A 25 -15.19 -30.74 4.92
CA THR A 25 -15.13 -32.11 4.38
C THR A 25 -16.22 -32.43 3.36
N ALA A 26 -16.41 -31.58 2.35
CA ALA A 26 -17.13 -31.91 1.13
C ALA A 26 -16.07 -31.95 0.03
N ALA A 27 -15.87 -33.11 -0.60
CA ALA A 27 -14.84 -33.42 -1.60
C ALA A 27 -14.49 -32.23 -2.50
N ALA A 28 -13.55 -31.40 -2.04
CA ALA A 28 -13.13 -30.22 -2.76
C ALA A 28 -12.25 -30.75 -3.90
N SER A 29 -12.63 -30.47 -5.15
CA SER A 29 -11.73 -30.72 -6.28
C SER A 29 -10.35 -30.17 -5.92
N PRO A 30 -9.27 -30.95 -6.11
CA PRO A 30 -7.94 -30.52 -5.69
C PRO A 30 -7.63 -29.17 -6.32
N ILE A 31 -7.17 -28.22 -5.49
CA ILE A 31 -6.82 -26.87 -5.96
C ILE A 31 -5.76 -27.01 -7.04
N LYS A 32 -6.06 -26.54 -8.25
CA LYS A 32 -5.09 -26.51 -9.34
C LYS A 32 -4.15 -25.32 -9.14
N TRP A 33 -2.96 -25.60 -8.64
CA TRP A 33 -1.90 -24.60 -8.45
C TRP A 33 -1.11 -24.36 -9.73
N VAL A 34 -1.08 -23.11 -10.18
CA VAL A 34 -0.20 -22.67 -11.27
C VAL A 34 1.20 -22.41 -10.70
N PRO A 35 2.23 -23.17 -11.11
CA PRO A 35 3.57 -22.99 -10.57
C PRO A 35 4.21 -21.71 -11.14
N VAL A 36 4.88 -20.95 -10.26
CA VAL A 36 5.65 -19.75 -10.61
C VAL A 36 7.04 -19.87 -10.00
N GLN A 37 8.06 -20.05 -10.83
CA GLN A 37 9.44 -20.26 -10.40
C GLN A 37 10.23 -18.96 -10.50
N LEU A 38 10.68 -18.41 -9.36
CA LEU A 38 11.51 -17.20 -9.31
C LEU A 38 13.01 -17.49 -9.37
N GLY A 39 13.42 -18.73 -9.10
CA GLY A 39 14.83 -19.12 -9.00
C GLY A 39 15.58 -18.39 -7.90
N THR A 40 16.89 -18.19 -8.10
CA THR A 40 17.74 -17.36 -7.22
C THR A 40 17.66 -15.89 -7.65
N HIS A 41 17.39 -15.00 -6.70
CA HIS A 41 17.31 -13.57 -6.98
C HIS A 41 18.67 -12.94 -7.28
N GLN A 42 18.71 -12.05 -8.28
CA GLN A 42 19.90 -11.30 -8.65
C GLN A 42 19.71 -9.82 -8.25
N PHE A 43 20.22 -9.47 -7.07
CA PHE A 43 20.20 -8.11 -6.55
C PHE A 43 20.98 -7.14 -7.44
N GLY A 44 20.52 -5.89 -7.51
CA GLY A 44 21.09 -4.80 -8.29
C GLY A 44 20.52 -4.69 -9.71
N ARG A 45 19.67 -5.64 -10.15
CA ARG A 45 19.03 -5.63 -11.47
C ARG A 45 17.66 -4.95 -11.40
N LEU A 46 17.67 -3.68 -11.04
CA LEU A 46 16.47 -2.88 -10.86
C LEU A 46 15.90 -2.42 -12.21
N ARG A 47 14.58 -2.40 -12.32
CA ARG A 47 13.90 -1.85 -13.50
C ARG A 47 13.94 -0.32 -13.45
N ALA A 48 14.45 0.28 -14.52
CA ALA A 48 14.30 1.71 -14.76
C ALA A 48 12.81 2.06 -14.98
N PRO A 49 12.35 3.23 -14.49
CA PRO A 49 10.98 3.66 -14.71
C PRO A 49 10.75 4.01 -16.18
N ASP A 50 9.54 3.80 -16.67
CA ASP A 50 9.19 4.21 -18.03
C ASP A 50 8.92 5.72 -18.09
N ALA A 51 8.51 6.33 -16.98
CA ALA A 51 8.36 7.78 -16.83
C ALA A 51 8.42 8.22 -15.36
N VAL A 52 8.77 9.49 -15.13
CA VAL A 52 8.47 10.20 -13.89
C VAL A 52 7.22 11.04 -14.13
N VAL A 53 6.16 10.80 -13.36
CA VAL A 53 4.82 11.37 -13.60
C VAL A 53 4.44 12.47 -12.61
N ALA A 54 5.26 12.67 -11.59
CA ALA A 54 5.18 13.80 -10.66
C ALA A 54 6.56 14.00 -10.04
N HIS A 55 6.95 15.27 -9.91
CA HIS A 55 8.20 15.69 -9.29
C HIS A 55 7.97 16.96 -8.47
N ALA A 56 8.57 17.00 -7.30
CA ALA A 56 8.76 18.18 -6.47
C ALA A 56 10.22 18.19 -6.01
N GLY A 57 10.92 19.30 -6.21
CA GLY A 57 12.28 19.49 -5.76
C GLY A 57 12.41 19.53 -4.23
N PRO A 58 13.65 19.52 -3.70
CA PRO A 58 13.89 19.48 -2.25
C PRO A 58 13.39 20.72 -1.48
N ALA A 59 13.12 21.83 -2.18
CA ALA A 59 12.50 23.03 -1.59
C ALA A 59 10.95 23.01 -1.67
N GLU A 60 10.36 22.10 -2.46
CA GLU A 60 8.91 22.04 -2.70
C GLU A 60 8.20 21.02 -1.79
N VAL A 61 8.95 20.16 -1.11
CA VAL A 61 8.46 19.19 -0.11
C VAL A 61 9.32 19.26 1.14
N ALA A 62 8.72 19.02 2.30
CA ALA A 62 9.46 19.09 3.55
C ALA A 62 10.02 17.73 3.98
N PHE A 63 11.23 17.76 4.52
CA PHE A 63 11.89 16.64 5.18
C PHE A 63 12.32 17.05 6.57
N ASN A 64 12.25 16.11 7.52
CA ASN A 64 12.70 16.37 8.87
C ASN A 64 14.23 16.58 8.85
N LYS A 65 14.68 17.73 9.36
CA LYS A 65 16.10 18.05 9.53
C LYS A 65 16.55 17.35 10.82
N ARG A 66 17.29 16.23 10.72
CA ARG A 66 17.67 15.41 11.89
C ARG A 66 18.23 16.24 13.07
N GLY A 67 17.71 16.02 14.29
CA GLY A 67 18.59 15.68 15.43
C GLY A 67 18.73 16.61 16.63
N ALA A 68 17.79 17.50 16.99
CA ALA A 68 17.98 18.31 18.21
C ALA A 68 17.78 17.54 19.53
N CYS A 69 17.01 16.44 19.55
CA CYS A 69 16.70 15.70 20.78
C CYS A 69 16.91 14.17 20.72
N GLY A 70 17.32 13.61 19.57
CA GLY A 70 17.49 12.15 19.43
C GLY A 70 16.19 11.34 19.35
N CYS A 71 15.01 11.96 19.47
CA CYS A 71 13.71 11.34 19.23
C CYS A 71 13.43 11.30 17.71
N LEU A 72 13.23 10.10 17.15
CA LEU A 72 12.84 9.88 15.75
C LEU A 72 11.31 9.84 15.57
N ASP A 73 10.56 10.41 16.53
CA ASP A 73 9.10 10.27 16.55
C ASP A 73 8.47 11.07 15.41
N GLY A 74 7.71 10.36 14.55
CA GLY A 74 6.96 10.93 13.44
C GLY A 74 7.59 10.77 12.05
N PRO A 75 6.84 11.12 10.99
CA PRO A 75 7.26 10.92 9.61
C PRO A 75 8.47 11.80 9.25
N GLN A 76 9.39 11.25 8.48
CA GLN A 76 10.65 11.92 8.12
C GLN A 76 10.55 12.77 6.83
N GLY A 77 9.42 12.70 6.13
CA GLY A 77 9.13 13.37 4.87
C GLY A 77 7.86 12.78 4.23
N PRO A 78 7.61 13.02 2.93
CA PRO A 78 6.46 12.44 2.25
C PRO A 78 6.57 10.91 2.15
N MET A 79 5.55 10.21 2.64
CA MET A 79 5.50 8.74 2.72
C MET A 79 4.22 8.15 2.10
N LEU A 80 3.27 9.00 1.72
CA LEU A 80 1.96 8.61 1.24
C LEU A 80 1.64 9.29 -0.08
N PHE A 81 1.21 8.52 -1.08
CA PHE A 81 0.70 9.03 -2.34
C PHE A 81 -0.50 8.19 -2.82
N ASP A 82 -1.26 8.77 -3.74
CA ASP A 82 -2.30 8.07 -4.47
C ASP A 82 -2.39 8.51 -5.94
N VAL A 83 -2.97 7.65 -6.76
CA VAL A 83 -3.19 7.89 -8.19
C VAL A 83 -4.69 7.91 -8.43
N ALA A 84 -5.24 9.10 -8.67
CA ALA A 84 -6.66 9.24 -8.91
C ALA A 84 -7.04 8.65 -10.28
N PRO A 85 -8.30 8.22 -10.49
CA PRO A 85 -8.72 7.60 -11.75
C PRO A 85 -8.58 8.48 -13.00
N ASN A 86 -8.56 9.81 -12.84
CA ASN A 86 -8.26 10.77 -13.91
C ASN A 86 -6.76 10.91 -14.23
N GLY A 87 -5.91 10.07 -13.61
CA GLY A 87 -4.46 10.08 -13.79
C GLY A 87 -3.72 11.19 -13.05
N SER A 88 -4.40 11.97 -12.19
CA SER A 88 -3.73 12.93 -11.31
C SER A 88 -3.00 12.22 -10.18
N ILE A 89 -1.84 12.77 -9.80
CA ILE A 89 -1.00 12.23 -8.73
C ILE A 89 -1.18 13.12 -7.50
N TRP A 90 -1.39 12.50 -6.35
CA TRP A 90 -1.56 13.18 -5.07
C TRP A 90 -0.47 12.70 -4.12
N LEU A 91 0.25 13.62 -3.49
CA LEU A 91 1.30 13.34 -2.52
C LEU A 91 1.00 14.05 -1.21
N PHE A 92 1.13 13.35 -0.09
CA PHE A 92 1.02 13.99 1.22
C PHE A 92 2.37 14.49 1.70
N ASP A 93 2.52 15.82 1.67
CA ASP A 93 3.65 16.56 2.22
C ASP A 93 3.37 16.83 3.70
N VAL A 94 3.50 15.76 4.49
CA VAL A 94 3.00 15.67 5.86
C VAL A 94 3.52 16.77 6.79
N LEU A 95 4.81 17.13 6.66
CA LEU A 95 5.43 18.15 7.50
C LEU A 95 4.95 19.58 7.17
N ASN A 96 4.42 19.80 5.97
CA ASN A 96 3.77 21.05 5.58
C ASN A 96 2.24 20.97 5.68
N HIS A 97 1.69 19.88 6.25
CA HIS A 97 0.25 19.66 6.41
C HIS A 97 -0.57 19.92 5.14
N ARG A 98 -0.14 19.36 4.00
CA ARG A 98 -0.81 19.59 2.71
C ARG A 98 -0.73 18.40 1.76
N LEU A 99 -1.70 18.31 0.85
CA LEU A 99 -1.63 17.44 -0.32
C LEU A 99 -1.13 18.24 -1.53
N LEU A 100 -0.08 17.77 -2.18
CA LEU A 100 0.39 18.29 -3.47
C LEU A 100 -0.28 17.49 -4.60
N VAL A 101 -0.72 18.17 -5.65
CA VAL A 101 -1.47 17.55 -6.74
C VAL A 101 -0.84 17.88 -8.09
N TRP A 102 -0.52 16.85 -8.88
CA TRP A 102 -0.09 16.99 -10.26
C TRP A 102 -1.21 16.60 -11.21
N GLN A 103 -1.40 17.40 -12.26
CA GLN A 103 -2.29 17.04 -13.35
C GLN A 103 -1.65 15.94 -14.21
N HIS A 104 -2.49 15.09 -14.81
CA HIS A 104 -2.03 14.07 -15.73
C HIS A 104 -1.19 14.70 -16.87
N GLY A 105 -0.04 14.11 -17.19
CA GLY A 105 0.86 14.60 -18.23
C GLY A 105 1.65 15.87 -17.88
N ARG A 106 1.50 16.42 -16.67
CA ARG A 106 2.22 17.64 -16.23
C ARG A 106 3.06 17.36 -14.97
N PRO A 107 4.20 16.63 -15.11
CA PRO A 107 4.93 16.09 -13.98
C PRO A 107 5.85 17.09 -13.28
N ALA A 108 6.23 18.19 -13.94
CA ALA A 108 7.37 19.01 -13.53
C ALA A 108 7.21 19.73 -12.18
N ARG A 109 5.98 20.09 -11.79
CA ARG A 109 5.66 20.76 -10.52
C ARG A 109 4.20 20.54 -10.13
N PRO A 110 3.84 20.61 -8.83
CA PRO A 110 2.45 20.54 -8.41
C PRO A 110 1.60 21.60 -9.11
N ALA A 111 0.46 21.22 -9.64
CA ALA A 111 -0.53 22.14 -10.21
C ALA A 111 -1.27 22.92 -9.11
N ARG A 112 -1.38 22.34 -7.91
CA ARG A 112 -1.96 22.98 -6.72
C ARG A 112 -1.53 22.27 -5.44
N ALA A 113 -1.73 22.95 -4.32
CA ALA A 113 -1.61 22.40 -2.98
C ALA A 113 -2.94 22.54 -2.23
N LEU A 114 -3.30 21.50 -1.47
CA LEU A 114 -4.46 21.48 -0.60
C LEU A 114 -3.99 21.52 0.85
N ALA A 115 -4.22 22.65 1.53
CA ALA A 115 -3.87 22.78 2.94
C ALA A 115 -4.81 21.94 3.82
N LEU A 116 -4.23 21.25 4.80
CA LEU A 116 -4.91 20.43 5.81
C LEU A 116 -4.47 20.86 7.22
N PRO A 117 -4.58 22.16 7.57
CA PRO A 117 -4.10 22.65 8.85
C PRO A 117 -4.89 22.02 9.99
N LYS A 118 -4.22 21.82 11.14
CA LYS A 118 -4.82 21.29 12.39
C LYS A 118 -5.30 19.83 12.31
N LEU A 119 -5.09 19.15 11.18
CA LEU A 119 -5.37 17.73 11.05
C LEU A 119 -4.09 16.92 11.20
N ASP A 120 -4.15 15.94 12.09
CA ASP A 120 -3.20 14.83 12.13
C ASP A 120 -3.71 13.74 11.20
N VAL A 121 -3.17 13.71 9.98
CA VAL A 121 -3.58 12.81 8.91
C VAL A 121 -2.70 11.56 8.92
N ARG A 122 -3.34 10.39 9.01
CA ARG A 122 -2.67 9.09 9.11
C ARG A 122 -2.64 8.31 7.80
N ASP A 123 -3.67 8.45 6.97
CA ASP A 123 -3.65 7.99 5.57
C ASP A 123 -4.67 8.77 4.73
N PHE A 124 -4.57 8.69 3.41
CA PHE A 124 -5.57 9.22 2.49
C PHE A 124 -5.80 8.33 1.27
N ALA A 125 -6.95 8.51 0.64
CA ALA A 125 -7.25 7.91 -0.66
C ALA A 125 -8.15 8.84 -1.50
N VAL A 126 -8.02 8.78 -2.82
CA VAL A 126 -8.79 9.63 -3.74
C VAL A 126 -9.85 8.80 -4.47
N GLY A 127 -11.12 9.14 -4.23
CA GLY A 127 -12.28 8.53 -4.87
C GLY A 127 -12.40 8.86 -6.35
N ARG A 128 -13.29 8.14 -7.05
CA ARG A 128 -13.54 8.31 -8.49
C ARG A 128 -14.06 9.69 -8.87
N ASP A 129 -14.84 10.31 -8.00
CA ASP A 129 -15.38 11.66 -8.18
C ASP A 129 -14.40 12.76 -7.71
N GLY A 130 -13.17 12.38 -7.38
CA GLY A 130 -12.15 13.28 -6.82
C GLY A 130 -12.35 13.62 -5.35
N THR A 131 -13.31 13.01 -4.65
CA THR A 131 -13.41 13.13 -3.19
C THR A 131 -12.11 12.63 -2.55
N VAL A 132 -11.54 13.43 -1.67
CA VAL A 132 -10.35 13.06 -0.91
C VAL A 132 -10.82 12.53 0.44
N TYR A 133 -10.58 11.25 0.69
CA TYR A 133 -10.86 10.62 1.97
C TYR A 133 -9.63 10.66 2.84
N LEU A 134 -9.76 11.14 4.07
CA LEU A 134 -8.68 11.16 5.04
C LEU A 134 -9.05 10.31 6.25
N HIS A 135 -8.11 9.48 6.68
CA HIS A 135 -8.04 9.05 8.06
C HIS A 135 -7.31 10.17 8.79
N ALA A 136 -8.04 10.94 9.58
CA ALA A 136 -7.48 12.08 10.30
C ALA A 136 -8.26 12.37 11.57
N VAL A 137 -7.56 12.93 12.55
CA VAL A 137 -8.14 13.57 13.74
C VAL A 137 -7.69 15.02 13.81
N TYR A 138 -8.38 15.83 14.60
CA TYR A 138 -7.81 17.12 14.97
C TYR A 138 -6.57 16.92 15.84
N ALA A 139 -5.52 17.67 15.55
CA ALA A 139 -4.35 17.75 16.43
C ALA A 139 -4.75 18.33 17.80
N ASP A 140 -5.54 19.42 17.77
CA ASP A 140 -6.18 20.02 18.94
C ASP A 140 -7.71 20.02 18.72
N PRO A 141 -8.46 19.08 19.32
CA PRO A 141 -9.90 18.98 19.12
C PRO A 141 -10.65 20.19 19.69
N PRO A 142 -11.54 20.83 18.91
CA PRO A 142 -12.42 21.86 19.46
C PRO A 142 -13.43 21.27 20.45
N ALA A 143 -13.94 22.10 21.36
CA ALA A 143 -15.00 21.69 22.28
C ALA A 143 -16.23 21.18 21.50
N GLY A 144 -16.77 20.04 21.92
CA GLY A 144 -17.90 19.39 21.25
C GLY A 144 -17.55 18.62 19.98
N ASP A 145 -16.27 18.34 19.70
CA ASP A 145 -15.90 17.50 18.56
C ASP A 145 -16.50 16.09 18.69
N SER A 146 -17.03 15.60 17.57
CA SER A 146 -17.64 14.28 17.46
C SER A 146 -16.67 13.10 17.60
N GLY A 147 -15.36 13.35 17.70
CA GLY A 147 -14.32 12.33 17.63
C GLY A 147 -14.29 11.65 16.26
N ALA A 148 -14.63 12.39 15.20
CA ALA A 148 -14.68 11.84 13.85
C ALA A 148 -13.26 11.54 13.35
N THR A 149 -13.07 10.33 12.85
CA THR A 149 -11.77 9.85 12.39
C THR A 149 -11.68 9.65 10.88
N LEU A 150 -12.82 9.75 10.19
CA LEU A 150 -12.92 9.71 8.74
C LEU A 150 -13.50 11.02 8.21
N TRP A 151 -12.80 11.58 7.24
CA TRP A 151 -13.14 12.84 6.61
C TRP A 151 -13.30 12.63 5.11
N ALA A 152 -14.31 13.26 4.52
CA ALA A 152 -14.43 13.39 3.08
C ALA A 152 -14.35 14.85 2.69
N LEU A 153 -13.39 15.19 1.85
CA LEU A 153 -13.20 16.52 1.31
C LEU A 153 -13.57 16.52 -0.17
N ALA A 154 -14.20 17.60 -0.63
CA ALA A 154 -14.31 17.88 -2.05
C ALA A 154 -12.91 18.04 -2.66
N PRO A 155 -12.74 17.93 -3.99
CA PRO A 155 -11.46 18.20 -4.64
C PRO A 155 -10.87 19.58 -4.33
N SER A 156 -11.69 20.55 -3.88
CA SER A 156 -11.28 21.88 -3.45
C SER A 156 -10.78 21.95 -2.00
N GLY A 157 -10.93 20.88 -1.21
CA GLY A 157 -10.58 20.81 0.22
C GLY A 157 -11.72 21.13 1.17
N LYS A 158 -12.87 21.60 0.66
CA LYS A 158 -14.05 21.81 1.49
C LYS A 158 -14.54 20.49 2.06
N VAL A 159 -14.76 20.44 3.37
CA VAL A 159 -15.33 19.27 4.05
C VAL A 159 -16.73 19.01 3.50
N ARG A 160 -16.96 17.79 3.00
CA ARG A 160 -18.28 17.31 2.60
C ARG A 160 -19.01 16.70 3.79
N TRP A 161 -18.32 15.87 4.54
CA TRP A 161 -18.83 15.23 5.76
C TRP A 161 -17.69 14.70 6.62
N ARG A 162 -18.02 14.38 7.88
CA ARG A 162 -17.15 13.70 8.85
C ARG A 162 -17.92 12.54 9.47
N ALA A 163 -17.23 11.43 9.77
CA ALA A 163 -17.85 10.25 10.37
C ALA A 163 -16.86 9.50 11.27
N GLN A 164 -17.40 8.69 12.17
CA GLN A 164 -16.61 7.70 12.90
C GLN A 164 -16.29 6.50 11.98
N ALA A 165 -15.07 6.00 12.07
CA ALA A 165 -14.63 4.83 11.34
C ALA A 165 -13.85 3.86 12.22
N LEU A 166 -13.98 2.57 11.95
CA LEU A 166 -13.05 1.56 12.46
C LEU A 166 -11.70 1.74 11.76
N MET A 167 -10.68 2.04 12.55
CA MET A 167 -9.39 2.51 12.07
C MET A 167 -8.43 1.35 11.88
N GLY A 168 -7.92 1.21 10.67
CA GLY A 168 -6.78 0.36 10.34
C GLY A 168 -5.55 1.16 9.95
N SER A 169 -4.55 0.46 9.43
CA SER A 169 -3.25 1.02 9.01
C SER A 169 -3.30 1.74 7.66
N ALA A 170 -4.36 1.55 6.88
CA ALA A 170 -4.43 2.07 5.52
C ALA A 170 -5.87 2.33 5.03
N LEU A 171 -6.01 3.31 4.14
CA LEU A 171 -7.21 3.60 3.35
C LEU A 171 -7.02 3.17 1.90
N ARG A 172 -7.96 2.43 1.32
CA ARG A 172 -7.92 1.96 -0.07
C ARG A 172 -9.26 2.10 -0.74
N ILE A 173 -9.29 2.60 -1.98
CA ILE A 173 -10.48 2.56 -2.82
C ILE A 173 -10.51 1.22 -3.56
N GLY A 174 -11.55 0.43 -3.32
CA GLY A 174 -11.80 -0.79 -4.07
C GLY A 174 -12.22 -0.50 -5.51
N SER A 175 -12.08 -1.51 -6.37
CA SER A 175 -12.58 -1.47 -7.77
C SER A 175 -14.10 -1.32 -7.87
N ASN A 176 -14.83 -1.50 -6.77
CA ASN A 176 -16.25 -1.23 -6.62
C ASN A 176 -16.57 0.21 -6.17
N GLY A 177 -15.57 1.08 -6.01
CA GLY A 177 -15.73 2.46 -5.56
C GLY A 177 -15.93 2.63 -4.05
N VAL A 178 -15.96 1.53 -3.28
CA VAL A 178 -16.04 1.58 -1.82
C VAL A 178 -14.68 1.95 -1.25
N LEU A 179 -14.68 2.82 -0.24
CA LEU A 179 -13.50 3.07 0.60
C LEU A 179 -13.41 1.98 1.65
N TYR A 180 -12.22 1.39 1.78
CA TYR A 180 -11.91 0.39 2.80
C TYR A 180 -10.83 0.91 3.75
N SER A 181 -10.98 0.55 5.02
CA SER A 181 -9.86 0.51 5.97
C SER A 181 -9.26 -0.89 6.00
N VAL A 182 -7.93 -0.98 5.93
CA VAL A 182 -7.19 -2.24 6.00
C VAL A 182 -6.56 -2.39 7.38
N GLY A 183 -6.74 -3.55 8.01
CA GLY A 183 -6.16 -3.88 9.31
C GLY A 183 -6.87 -3.24 10.50
N ALA A 184 -8.17 -2.91 10.37
CA ALA A 184 -8.93 -2.27 11.44
C ALA A 184 -9.22 -3.18 12.66
N ARG A 185 -9.00 -4.50 12.53
CA ARG A 185 -9.14 -5.46 13.63
C ARG A 185 -7.76 -5.87 14.11
N LYS A 186 -7.44 -5.63 15.39
CA LYS A 186 -6.13 -6.01 15.97
C LYS A 186 -5.81 -7.50 15.82
N GLN A 187 -6.83 -8.35 15.91
CA GLN A 187 -6.70 -9.81 15.77
C GLN A 187 -6.64 -10.28 14.30
N ASP A 188 -6.98 -9.40 13.34
CA ASP A 188 -6.94 -9.69 11.91
C ASP A 188 -6.35 -8.49 11.17
N PRO A 189 -5.00 -8.33 11.18
CA PRO A 189 -4.32 -7.20 10.57
C PRO A 189 -4.48 -7.15 9.04
N GLY A 190 -5.00 -8.21 8.41
CA GLY A 190 -5.36 -8.25 7.00
C GLY A 190 -6.81 -7.85 6.70
N ALA A 191 -7.64 -7.61 7.71
CA ALA A 191 -9.08 -7.38 7.53
C ALA A 191 -9.39 -6.10 6.74
N TRP A 192 -10.31 -6.22 5.79
CA TRP A 192 -10.85 -5.14 4.98
C TRP A 192 -12.21 -4.72 5.51
N THR A 193 -12.30 -3.49 6.02
CA THR A 193 -13.54 -2.93 6.57
C THR A 193 -14.07 -1.86 5.62
N PRO A 194 -15.26 -2.03 5.01
CA PRO A 194 -15.86 -0.99 4.19
C PRO A 194 -16.24 0.19 5.08
N LEU A 195 -15.88 1.40 4.67
CA LEU A 195 -16.17 2.65 5.36
C LEU A 195 -17.27 3.46 4.66
N THR A 196 -17.46 3.24 3.36
CA THR A 196 -18.46 3.95 2.56
C THR A 196 -19.30 3.00 1.71
N THR A 197 -20.42 3.51 1.23
CA THR A 197 -21.11 2.94 0.06
C THR A 197 -20.29 3.20 -1.22
N PRO A 198 -20.58 2.50 -2.34
CA PRO A 198 -19.96 2.81 -3.65
C PRO A 198 -20.13 4.27 -4.09
N ALA A 199 -21.20 4.93 -3.65
CA ALA A 199 -21.48 6.34 -3.91
C ALA A 199 -20.74 7.29 -2.95
N GLY A 200 -19.83 6.78 -2.10
CA GLY A 200 -19.02 7.59 -1.22
C GLY A 200 -19.73 8.12 0.03
N ARG A 201 -20.93 7.60 0.36
CA ARG A 201 -21.62 7.94 1.63
C ARG A 201 -21.06 7.12 2.80
N PRO A 202 -20.85 7.70 3.99
CA PRO A 202 -20.28 6.97 5.12
C PRO A 202 -21.22 5.87 5.64
N LEU A 203 -20.64 4.75 6.07
CA LEU A 203 -21.36 3.66 6.72
C LEU A 203 -21.37 3.86 8.24
N SER A 204 -22.45 3.45 8.90
CA SER A 204 -22.50 3.40 10.37
C SER A 204 -21.50 2.38 10.92
N LEU A 205 -21.00 2.56 12.15
CA LEU A 205 -20.05 1.62 12.76
C LEU A 205 -20.58 0.18 12.77
N ALA A 206 -21.88 -0.02 12.99
CA ALA A 206 -22.50 -1.35 12.93
C ALA A 206 -22.43 -1.95 11.52
N ALA A 207 -22.68 -1.16 10.47
CA ALA A 207 -22.53 -1.60 9.08
C ALA A 207 -21.06 -1.89 8.73
N GLN A 208 -20.12 -1.07 9.20
CA GLN A 208 -18.68 -1.30 9.04
C GLN A 208 -18.27 -2.65 9.65
N ARG A 209 -18.65 -2.92 10.92
CA ARG A 209 -18.34 -4.19 11.61
C ARG A 209 -18.90 -5.41 10.88
N ARG A 210 -20.15 -5.33 10.40
CA ARG A 210 -20.81 -6.41 9.65
C ARG A 210 -20.19 -6.63 8.28
N GLY A 211 -19.72 -5.56 7.64
CA GLY A 211 -19.10 -5.61 6.31
C GLY A 211 -17.62 -5.99 6.32
N THR A 212 -16.96 -6.05 7.49
CA THR A 212 -15.55 -6.43 7.57
C THR A 212 -15.34 -7.85 7.05
N MET A 213 -14.39 -8.00 6.14
CA MET A 213 -13.98 -9.27 5.53
C MET A 213 -12.49 -9.52 5.76
N THR A 214 -12.10 -10.78 5.91
CA THR A 214 -10.68 -11.15 6.13
C THR A 214 -9.85 -11.04 4.85
N PHE A 215 -10.46 -11.25 3.69
CA PHE A 215 -9.76 -11.29 2.41
C PHE A 215 -9.97 -10.01 1.62
N GLN A 216 -8.92 -9.55 0.93
CA GLN A 216 -8.99 -8.34 0.12
C GLN A 216 -10.03 -8.51 -0.99
N PRO A 217 -11.02 -7.61 -1.11
CA PRO A 217 -11.91 -7.59 -2.26
C PRO A 217 -11.17 -7.09 -3.51
N LEU A 218 -11.38 -7.76 -4.63
CA LEU A 218 -10.85 -7.41 -5.95
C LEU A 218 -11.99 -7.15 -6.95
N ALA A 219 -11.62 -6.71 -8.15
CA ALA A 219 -12.57 -6.58 -9.26
C ALA A 219 -13.29 -7.90 -9.55
N SER A 220 -14.48 -7.82 -10.14
CA SER A 220 -15.32 -8.98 -10.46
C SER A 220 -15.80 -9.80 -9.26
N GLY A 221 -15.73 -9.25 -8.04
CA GLY A 221 -16.33 -9.84 -6.84
C GLY A 221 -15.56 -11.04 -6.27
N VAL A 222 -14.32 -11.26 -6.70
CA VAL A 222 -13.40 -12.23 -6.10
C VAL A 222 -12.61 -11.59 -4.96
N HIS A 223 -12.04 -12.42 -4.10
CA HIS A 223 -11.18 -11.99 -3.00
C HIS A 223 -9.80 -12.63 -3.13
N LEU A 224 -8.76 -11.91 -2.69
CA LEU A 224 -7.40 -12.42 -2.64
C LEU A 224 -7.11 -13.06 -1.28
N VAL A 225 -6.63 -14.28 -1.33
CA VAL A 225 -5.96 -14.98 -0.23
C VAL A 225 -4.48 -15.03 -0.54
N ALA A 226 -3.64 -14.60 0.38
CA ALA A 226 -2.19 -14.68 0.26
C ALA A 226 -1.62 -15.32 1.52
N SER A 227 -0.81 -16.36 1.37
CA SER A 227 -0.24 -17.10 2.49
C SER A 227 1.21 -17.46 2.22
N ARG A 228 2.09 -17.19 3.19
CA ARG A 228 3.47 -17.65 3.17
C ARG A 228 3.56 -18.94 3.97
N LEU A 229 3.84 -20.06 3.30
CA LEU A 229 3.96 -21.37 3.95
C LEU A 229 5.38 -21.64 4.46
N GLY A 230 6.38 -20.96 3.89
CA GLY A 230 7.77 -21.03 4.34
C GLY A 230 8.59 -19.89 3.77
N ALA A 231 9.87 -19.83 4.13
CA ALA A 231 10.77 -18.78 3.63
C ALA A 231 10.90 -18.77 2.10
N HIS A 232 10.60 -19.87 1.41
CA HIS A 232 10.83 -20.04 -0.03
C HIS A 232 9.55 -20.23 -0.85
N GLU A 233 8.39 -20.10 -0.21
CA GLU A 233 7.11 -20.45 -0.81
C GLU A 233 5.98 -19.51 -0.36
N VAL A 234 5.35 -18.87 -1.35
CA VAL A 234 4.17 -18.03 -1.15
C VAL A 234 3.06 -18.49 -2.10
N HIS A 235 1.85 -18.57 -1.56
CA HIS A 235 0.64 -18.90 -2.31
C HIS A 235 -0.23 -17.67 -2.45
N PHE A 236 -0.80 -17.53 -3.65
CA PHE A 236 -1.85 -16.57 -3.93
C PHE A 236 -3.05 -17.32 -4.48
N ALA A 237 -4.24 -17.05 -3.98
CA ALA A 237 -5.48 -17.61 -4.51
C ALA A 237 -6.55 -16.54 -4.64
N LEU A 238 -7.28 -16.58 -5.75
CA LEU A 238 -8.53 -15.87 -5.92
C LEU A 238 -9.66 -16.80 -5.51
N VAL A 239 -10.52 -16.31 -4.62
CA VAL A 239 -11.73 -17.01 -4.18
C VAL A 239 -12.96 -16.22 -4.56
N ASP A 240 -14.03 -16.89 -4.97
CA ASP A 240 -15.31 -16.23 -5.19
C ASP A 240 -16.03 -15.92 -3.87
N ARG A 241 -17.27 -15.40 -3.94
CA ARG A 241 -18.09 -15.08 -2.77
C ARG A 241 -18.47 -16.32 -1.94
N SER A 242 -18.51 -17.50 -2.55
CA SER A 242 -18.73 -18.78 -1.86
C SER A 242 -17.46 -19.36 -1.25
N ARG A 243 -16.33 -18.62 -1.31
CA ARG A 243 -14.98 -19.05 -0.90
C ARG A 243 -14.42 -20.20 -1.72
N LYS A 244 -14.99 -20.48 -2.90
CA LYS A 244 -14.42 -21.45 -3.83
C LYS A 244 -13.22 -20.84 -4.53
N VAL A 245 -12.11 -21.56 -4.57
CA VAL A 245 -10.91 -21.15 -5.30
C VAL A 245 -11.21 -21.15 -6.80
N VAL A 246 -11.13 -19.98 -7.42
CA VAL A 246 -11.31 -19.81 -8.88
C VAL A 246 -9.97 -19.81 -9.61
N ARG A 247 -8.89 -19.45 -8.93
CA ARG A 247 -7.52 -19.47 -9.46
C ARG A 247 -6.50 -19.48 -8.34
N ALA A 248 -5.38 -20.17 -8.52
CA ALA A 248 -4.34 -20.23 -7.53
C ALA A 248 -2.95 -20.31 -8.15
N TRP A 249 -1.97 -19.67 -7.52
CA TRP A 249 -0.57 -19.66 -7.90
C TRP A 249 0.31 -20.06 -6.73
N ARG A 250 1.29 -20.90 -7.04
CA ARG A 250 2.34 -21.33 -6.11
C ARG A 250 3.65 -20.70 -6.53
N VAL A 251 4.09 -19.68 -5.80
CA VAL A 251 5.34 -18.96 -6.06
C VAL A 251 6.46 -19.59 -5.25
N LEU A 252 7.51 -20.02 -5.94
CA LEU A 252 8.68 -20.70 -5.37
C LEU A 252 9.94 -19.89 -5.65
N SER A 253 10.83 -19.76 -4.66
CA SER A 253 12.12 -19.07 -4.83
C SER A 253 13.24 -19.76 -4.06
N LYS A 254 14.44 -19.75 -4.62
CA LYS A 254 15.66 -20.14 -3.89
C LYS A 254 16.15 -19.03 -2.95
N THR A 255 15.67 -17.81 -3.12
CA THR A 255 15.95 -16.69 -2.21
C THR A 255 14.79 -16.55 -1.23
N PRO A 256 15.03 -16.26 0.07
CA PRO A 256 13.96 -16.03 1.02
C PRO A 256 13.01 -14.91 0.59
N LEU A 257 11.71 -15.19 0.71
CA LEU A 257 10.59 -14.33 0.38
C LEU A 257 9.95 -13.80 1.67
N ALA A 258 9.66 -12.52 1.68
CA ALA A 258 8.78 -11.89 2.64
C ALA A 258 7.49 -11.43 1.94
N LEU A 259 6.36 -11.75 2.58
CA LEU A 259 5.05 -11.29 2.16
C LEU A 259 4.68 -10.09 3.04
N ALA A 260 5.11 -8.90 2.65
CA ALA A 260 4.78 -7.66 3.34
C ALA A 260 3.54 -7.03 2.71
N GLN A 261 2.38 -7.09 3.37
CA GLN A 261 1.14 -6.46 2.89
C GLN A 261 1.13 -4.92 3.03
N ARG A 262 2.31 -4.31 3.16
CA ARG A 262 2.47 -2.90 3.49
C ARG A 262 2.70 -2.03 2.26
N THR A 263 3.51 -2.52 1.33
CA THR A 263 4.10 -1.71 0.25
C THR A 263 3.16 -1.54 -0.93
N LEU A 264 2.66 -2.66 -1.46
CA LEU A 264 1.71 -2.71 -2.57
C LEU A 264 0.39 -3.30 -2.10
N THR A 265 -0.71 -2.68 -2.50
CA THR A 265 -2.02 -3.32 -2.47
C THR A 265 -2.24 -4.07 -3.79
N PRO A 266 -2.34 -5.42 -3.78
CA PRO A 266 -2.57 -6.20 -4.99
C PRO A 266 -3.80 -5.75 -5.77
N ALA A 267 -3.79 -5.92 -7.09
CA ALA A 267 -4.96 -5.63 -7.93
C ALA A 267 -5.01 -6.53 -9.16
N LEU A 268 -6.16 -6.55 -9.83
CA LEU A 268 -6.30 -7.20 -11.14
C LEU A 268 -6.04 -6.17 -12.25
N VAL A 269 -5.16 -6.50 -13.20
CA VAL A 269 -4.89 -5.72 -14.41
C VAL A 269 -5.14 -6.61 -15.62
N GLY A 270 -6.20 -6.32 -16.37
CA GLY A 270 -6.63 -7.18 -17.48
C GLY A 270 -6.99 -8.61 -17.04
N GLY A 271 -7.45 -8.79 -15.79
CA GLY A 271 -7.75 -10.10 -15.21
C GLY A 271 -6.54 -10.87 -14.67
N ASP A 272 -5.32 -10.35 -14.84
CA ASP A 272 -4.10 -10.89 -14.23
C ASP A 272 -3.88 -10.29 -12.85
N LEU A 273 -3.44 -11.10 -11.89
CA LEU A 273 -3.16 -10.67 -10.53
C LEU A 273 -1.78 -10.01 -10.47
N VAL A 274 -1.72 -8.77 -10.00
CA VAL A 274 -0.46 -8.06 -9.75
C VAL A 274 -0.18 -8.06 -8.26
N VAL A 275 0.98 -8.58 -7.89
CA VAL A 275 1.44 -8.74 -6.51
C VAL A 275 2.90 -8.32 -6.39
N GLU A 276 3.34 -8.16 -5.15
CA GLU A 276 4.71 -7.84 -4.79
C GLU A 276 5.16 -8.75 -3.66
N LEU A 277 6.45 -9.11 -3.68
CA LEU A 277 7.13 -9.84 -2.63
C LEU A 277 8.48 -9.19 -2.37
N ASP A 278 8.85 -9.09 -1.10
CA ASP A 278 10.16 -8.61 -0.70
C ASP A 278 11.18 -9.74 -0.77
N VAL A 279 12.34 -9.44 -1.33
CA VAL A 279 13.53 -10.31 -1.24
C VAL A 279 14.64 -9.54 -0.57
N SER A 280 15.29 -10.18 0.39
CA SER A 280 16.40 -9.57 1.11
C SER A 280 17.59 -10.51 1.24
N ARG A 281 18.78 -9.92 1.30
CA ARG A 281 20.04 -10.62 1.52
C ARG A 281 20.96 -9.76 2.36
N GLN A 282 21.46 -10.33 3.45
CA GLN A 282 22.52 -9.73 4.23
C GLN A 282 23.82 -9.74 3.41
N VAL A 283 24.42 -8.58 3.22
CA VAL A 283 25.73 -8.41 2.57
C VAL A 283 26.61 -7.61 3.53
N ARG A 284 27.58 -8.31 4.16
CA ARG A 284 28.38 -7.77 5.27
C ARG A 284 27.46 -7.22 6.37
N SER A 285 27.60 -5.95 6.74
CA SER A 285 26.77 -5.26 7.72
C SER A 285 25.49 -4.63 7.15
N THR A 286 25.24 -4.77 5.84
CA THR A 286 24.10 -4.12 5.17
C THR A 286 23.07 -5.13 4.66
N LEU A 287 21.80 -4.94 5.02
CA LEU A 287 20.69 -5.67 4.41
C LEU A 287 20.35 -5.03 3.06
N ARG A 288 20.51 -5.79 1.97
CA ARG A 288 19.97 -5.42 0.66
C ARG A 288 18.55 -5.95 0.56
N SER A 289 17.62 -5.10 0.13
CA SER A 289 16.20 -5.45 -0.03
C SER A 289 15.69 -4.88 -1.35
N GLU A 290 14.88 -5.66 -2.06
CA GLU A 290 14.24 -5.26 -3.31
C GLU A 290 12.80 -5.79 -3.33
N HIS A 291 11.91 -5.03 -3.96
CA HIS A 291 10.54 -5.48 -4.25
C HIS A 291 10.54 -6.26 -5.56
N VAL A 292 10.04 -7.50 -5.55
CA VAL A 292 9.80 -8.29 -6.76
C VAL A 292 8.33 -8.17 -7.13
N VAL A 293 8.05 -7.35 -8.14
CA VAL A 293 6.70 -7.18 -8.67
C VAL A 293 6.44 -8.25 -9.71
N MET A 294 5.30 -8.93 -9.61
CA MET A 294 4.87 -9.97 -10.53
C MET A 294 3.46 -9.68 -11.07
N ARG A 295 3.25 -9.96 -12.36
CA ARG A 295 1.93 -10.06 -12.97
C ARG A 295 1.64 -11.52 -13.31
N LEU A 296 0.72 -12.11 -12.57
CA LEU A 296 0.35 -13.52 -12.58
C LEU A 296 -0.89 -13.72 -13.45
N SER A 297 -0.70 -14.45 -14.55
CA SER A 297 -1.75 -14.80 -15.52
C SER A 297 -2.38 -16.15 -15.19
N PRO A 298 -3.49 -16.55 -15.83
CA PRO A 298 -4.06 -17.89 -15.65
C PRO A 298 -3.09 -19.05 -15.88
N THR A 299 -2.02 -18.84 -16.65
CA THR A 299 -1.09 -19.89 -17.10
C THR A 299 0.29 -19.77 -16.47
N GLY A 300 0.58 -18.72 -15.70
CA GLY A 300 1.89 -18.54 -15.06
C GLY A 300 2.19 -17.10 -14.72
N MET A 301 3.45 -16.70 -14.91
CA MET A 301 3.90 -15.33 -14.71
C MET A 301 4.10 -14.65 -16.06
N ARG A 302 3.31 -13.60 -16.34
CA ARG A 302 3.43 -12.80 -17.57
C ARG A 302 4.60 -11.82 -17.50
N LYS A 303 4.84 -11.25 -16.33
CA LYS A 303 5.89 -10.25 -16.13
C LYS A 303 6.45 -10.30 -14.72
N ARG A 304 7.75 -10.05 -14.60
CA ARG A 304 8.47 -9.82 -13.35
C ARG A 304 9.52 -8.74 -13.52
N PHE A 305 9.71 -7.93 -12.49
CA PHE A 305 10.88 -7.06 -12.37
C PHE A 305 11.12 -6.66 -10.91
N SER A 306 12.32 -6.20 -10.63
CA SER A 306 12.74 -5.75 -9.31
C SER A 306 12.71 -4.23 -9.21
N LEU A 307 12.28 -3.71 -8.06
CA LEU A 307 12.35 -2.30 -7.69
C LEU A 307 13.17 -2.14 -6.41
N ASP A 308 13.79 -0.98 -6.25
CA ASP A 308 14.48 -0.65 -5.00
C ASP A 308 13.46 -0.52 -3.86
N ALA A 309 13.69 -1.25 -2.78
CA ALA A 309 12.85 -1.21 -1.60
C ALA A 309 13.15 -0.02 -0.67
N LYS A 310 14.29 0.68 -0.88
CA LYS A 310 14.71 1.81 -0.05
C LYS A 310 14.51 3.15 -0.75
N THR A 311 13.35 3.31 -1.39
CA THR A 311 13.02 4.51 -2.17
C THR A 311 12.37 5.61 -1.37
N VAL A 312 11.79 5.31 -0.19
CA VAL A 312 11.15 6.29 0.68
C VAL A 312 12.10 6.66 1.82
N TRP A 313 12.46 7.94 1.92
CA TRP A 313 13.38 8.43 2.95
C TRP A 313 12.78 8.28 4.35
N GLY A 314 13.59 7.76 5.27
CA GLY A 314 13.22 7.59 6.67
C GLY A 314 12.21 6.47 6.90
N ASP A 315 11.92 5.66 5.88
CA ASP A 315 11.22 4.41 6.08
C ASP A 315 12.09 3.43 6.87
N ASN A 316 11.65 3.11 8.09
CA ASN A 316 12.28 2.17 9.00
C ASN A 316 11.46 0.89 9.22
N GLY A 317 10.32 0.73 8.54
CA GLY A 317 9.41 -0.40 8.74
C GLY A 317 8.30 -0.20 9.78
N ASP A 318 8.35 0.87 10.60
CA ASP A 318 7.40 1.05 11.71
C ASP A 318 6.16 1.87 11.32
N GLN A 319 6.28 2.78 10.35
CA GLN A 319 5.19 3.68 9.93
C GLN A 319 4.53 3.21 8.64
N PRO A 320 3.20 3.34 8.47
CA PRO A 320 2.54 3.05 7.19
C PRO A 320 3.19 3.82 6.04
N VAL A 321 3.53 3.10 4.97
CA VAL A 321 4.08 3.68 3.74
C VAL A 321 3.25 3.19 2.58
N ALA A 322 2.84 4.12 1.72
CA ALA A 322 2.22 3.79 0.44
C ALA A 322 3.29 3.90 -0.65
N ALA A 323 4.27 2.99 -0.66
CA ALA A 323 5.40 3.08 -1.59
C ALA A 323 5.00 2.67 -3.01
N LEU A 324 4.00 1.78 -3.16
CA LEU A 324 3.55 1.29 -4.44
C LEU A 324 2.02 1.41 -4.61
N ARG A 325 1.59 1.79 -5.82
CA ARG A 325 0.17 1.88 -6.23
C ARG A 325 -0.02 1.30 -7.61
N ILE A 326 -1.14 0.62 -7.84
CA ILE A 326 -1.61 0.28 -9.18
C ILE A 326 -2.68 1.30 -9.55
N GLY A 327 -2.42 2.06 -10.62
CA GLY A 327 -3.40 3.01 -11.15
C GLY A 327 -4.53 2.32 -11.90
N SER A 328 -5.63 3.05 -12.12
CA SER A 328 -6.74 2.59 -12.97
C SER A 328 -6.33 2.34 -14.43
N ASP A 329 -5.21 2.93 -14.86
CA ASP A 329 -4.60 2.70 -16.16
C ASP A 329 -3.82 1.36 -16.23
N GLY A 330 -3.84 0.56 -15.17
CA GLY A 330 -3.16 -0.73 -15.09
C GLY A 330 -1.64 -0.60 -14.99
N ARG A 331 -1.12 0.58 -14.66
CA ARG A 331 0.32 0.80 -14.46
C ARG A 331 0.68 0.76 -12.98
N LEU A 332 1.92 0.39 -12.70
CA LEU A 332 2.48 0.45 -11.37
C LEU A 332 3.16 1.81 -11.16
N TYR A 333 2.97 2.37 -9.98
CA TYR A 333 3.57 3.63 -9.55
C TYR A 333 4.40 3.41 -8.29
N GLN A 334 5.53 4.08 -8.18
CA GLN A 334 6.41 4.03 -7.01
C GLN A 334 6.73 5.43 -6.50
N LEU A 335 6.53 5.67 -5.21
CA LEU A 335 7.00 6.86 -4.52
C LEU A 335 8.51 6.76 -4.27
N ARG A 336 9.22 7.84 -4.54
CA ARG A 336 10.64 7.99 -4.24
C ARG A 336 10.88 9.32 -3.56
N THR A 337 11.45 9.32 -2.37
CA THR A 337 11.74 10.55 -1.62
C THR A 337 13.16 10.56 -1.08
N ASN A 338 13.82 11.71 -1.15
CA ASN A 338 15.17 11.91 -0.67
C ASN A 338 15.39 13.41 -0.36
N PRO A 339 15.88 13.79 0.83
CA PRO A 339 16.07 15.20 1.21
C PRO A 339 16.93 16.02 0.24
N LYS A 340 17.84 15.37 -0.50
CA LYS A 340 18.70 16.04 -1.48
C LYS A 340 18.03 16.28 -2.83
N THR A 341 17.05 15.46 -3.22
CA THR A 341 16.44 15.50 -4.56
C THR A 341 14.94 15.77 -4.55
N GLY A 342 14.32 15.83 -3.37
CA GLY A 342 12.89 16.04 -3.21
C GLY A 342 12.08 14.75 -3.29
N ALA A 343 10.91 14.82 -3.92
CA ALA A 343 10.00 13.71 -4.14
C ALA A 343 9.75 13.49 -5.64
N SER A 344 9.60 12.22 -6.04
CA SER A 344 9.15 11.85 -7.37
C SER A 344 8.25 10.62 -7.32
N ILE A 345 7.33 10.54 -8.27
CA ILE A 345 6.51 9.34 -8.49
C ILE A 345 6.87 8.78 -9.87
N ALA A 346 7.39 7.57 -9.85
CA ALA A 346 7.81 6.84 -11.04
C ALA A 346 6.69 5.92 -11.52
N ARG A 347 6.52 5.77 -12.84
CA ARG A 347 5.51 4.90 -13.48
C ARG A 347 6.18 3.78 -14.26
N TYR A 348 5.58 2.60 -14.20
CA TYR A 348 6.07 1.36 -14.81
C TYR A 348 4.95 0.61 -15.54
N SER A 349 5.31 0.09 -16.70
CA SER A 349 4.53 -0.83 -17.51
C SER A 349 4.49 -2.20 -16.86
N LEU A 350 3.28 -2.73 -16.70
CA LEU A 350 3.06 -4.13 -16.35
C LEU A 350 2.93 -5.03 -17.60
N GLY A 351 3.31 -4.52 -18.78
CA GLY A 351 3.15 -5.20 -20.07
C GLY A 351 1.82 -4.84 -20.73
N ALA A 352 1.61 -5.30 -21.98
CA ALA A 352 0.31 -5.20 -22.64
C ALA A 352 -0.73 -6.01 -21.87
N ALA A 353 -1.97 -5.50 -21.82
CA ALA A 353 -3.09 -6.16 -21.15
C ALA A 353 -3.32 -7.55 -21.73
#